data_AF-A0A2E6YID0-F1
#
_entry.id   AF-A0A2E6YID0-F1
#
_cell.length_a   1.000
_cell.length_b   1.000
_cell.length_c   1.000
_cell.angle_alpha   90.00
_cell.angle_beta   90.00
_cell.angle_gamma   90.00
#
_symmetry.space_group_name_H-M   'P 1'
#
loop_
_entity.id
_entity.type
_entity.pdbx_description
1 polymer ?
#
loop_
_entity_poly.entity_id
_entity_poly.type
_entity_poly.pdbx_seq_one_letter_code
_entity_poly.pdbx_strand_id
1 'polypeptide(L)'
;MKRTIIENEKGKIGDLDYRNAITKVRGGWTKAKIIKEIKRAKNSTIESMFYKEIAKFDTPEEFAESLKYHGSARPISILKPSIVLKNFEDFSGGSGEQYYGVSLSSDRNIASNFTGAASSGNVAPVLIKRNAVIKEMPELKDAIELEDIIEDLWAEGIDAVVLGDQKNDNHGEKETVVLNTRCISVGKPTYFQVYNKKEMPSWTKEELTELWLNSSDIYKKMALESWDRQNEKFTEKHGRSMNVEHRWDSKQRDLYNFHKHNVELYKQNLELSNTVEDLIKSKNEKPEKKSKKTNKPR
;
A
#
# COMPACT_ATOMS: atom_id res chain seq x y z
N MET A 1 -8.84 -19.50 -2.94
CA MET A 1 -8.52 -19.80 -1.53
C MET A 1 -9.59 -19.12 -0.68
N LYS A 2 -10.41 -19.89 0.06
CA LYS A 2 -11.46 -19.31 0.92
C LYS A 2 -10.76 -18.56 2.06
N ARG A 3 -11.07 -17.28 2.22
CA ARG A 3 -10.61 -16.44 3.34
C ARG A 3 -11.06 -17.12 4.63
N THR A 4 -10.14 -17.71 5.37
CA THR A 4 -10.41 -18.13 6.74
C THR A 4 -10.50 -16.85 7.55
N ILE A 5 -11.72 -16.35 7.69
CA ILE A 5 -12.07 -15.39 8.73
C ILE A 5 -11.85 -16.17 10.02
N ILE A 6 -10.65 -16.06 10.57
CA ILE A 6 -10.44 -16.34 11.98
C ILE A 6 -11.20 -15.22 12.67
N GLU A 7 -12.42 -15.54 13.12
CA GLU A 7 -13.11 -14.80 14.17
C GLU A 7 -12.20 -14.86 15.41
N ASN A 8 -11.17 -14.01 15.43
CA ASN A 8 -10.39 -13.76 16.62
C ASN A 8 -11.24 -12.86 17.51
N GLU A 9 -12.06 -13.52 18.32
CA GLU A 9 -12.62 -12.96 19.54
C GLU A 9 -11.48 -12.30 20.34
N LYS A 10 -11.68 -11.02 20.67
CA LYS A 10 -10.75 -10.07 21.33
C LYS A 10 -9.90 -9.21 20.38
N GLY A 11 -10.62 -8.29 19.74
CA GLY A 11 -10.37 -6.85 19.74
C GLY A 11 -8.95 -6.31 19.99
N LYS A 12 -8.58 -5.40 19.08
CA LYS A 12 -7.67 -4.25 19.24
C LYS A 12 -6.19 -4.54 19.03
N ILE A 13 -5.80 -4.64 17.75
CA ILE A 13 -4.78 -3.69 17.29
C ILE A 13 -5.54 -2.40 17.01
N GLY A 14 -5.52 -1.51 18.00
CA GLY A 14 -6.31 -0.28 18.06
C GLY A 14 -5.86 0.78 17.05
N ASP A 15 -5.87 0.45 15.77
CA ASP A 15 -6.06 1.45 14.74
C ASP A 15 -7.55 1.78 14.71
N LEU A 16 -7.90 3.02 14.99
CA LEU A 16 -9.22 3.51 14.62
C LEU A 16 -9.37 3.15 13.15
N ASP A 17 -10.33 2.27 12.83
CA ASP A 17 -10.77 2.10 11.45
C ASP A 17 -10.89 3.50 10.88
N TYR A 18 -10.12 3.81 9.84
CA TYR A 18 -10.05 5.17 9.29
C TYR A 18 -11.44 5.63 8.83
N ARG A 19 -12.38 4.68 8.64
CA ARG A 19 -13.79 4.94 8.36
C ARG A 19 -14.53 5.57 9.54
N ASN A 20 -14.08 5.41 10.78
CA ASN A 20 -14.61 6.15 11.93
C ASN A 20 -14.43 7.68 11.79
N ALA A 21 -13.49 8.12 10.95
CA ALA A 21 -13.29 9.54 10.65
C ALA A 21 -14.19 10.05 9.51
N ILE A 22 -14.98 9.19 8.85
CA ILE A 22 -15.94 9.58 7.80
C ILE A 22 -17.17 10.21 8.46
N THR A 23 -17.67 11.32 7.91
CA THR A 23 -18.87 11.98 8.46
C THR A 23 -20.08 11.07 8.31
N LYS A 24 -20.88 10.93 9.38
CA LYS A 24 -22.23 10.39 9.25
C LYS A 24 -23.12 11.42 8.52
N VAL A 25 -23.61 11.07 7.34
CA VAL A 25 -24.44 11.96 6.52
C VAL A 25 -25.93 11.68 6.71
N ARG A 26 -26.73 12.74 6.87
CA ARG A 26 -28.20 12.65 6.89
C ARG A 26 -28.74 12.63 5.47
N GLY A 27 -29.67 11.73 5.17
CA GLY A 27 -30.33 11.63 3.86
C GLY A 27 -29.39 11.18 2.74
N GLY A 28 -28.50 10.21 3.01
CA GLY A 28 -27.62 9.61 2.00
C GLY A 28 -26.43 10.46 1.58
N TRP A 29 -25.55 9.85 0.79
CA TRP A 29 -24.46 10.55 0.11
C TRP A 29 -25.00 11.31 -1.11
N THR A 30 -24.37 12.44 -1.40
CA THR A 30 -24.57 13.18 -2.65
C THR A 30 -23.20 13.66 -3.13
N LYS A 31 -23.02 13.94 -4.43
CA LYS A 31 -21.78 14.47 -5.02
C LYS A 31 -21.22 15.65 -4.20
N ALA A 32 -22.08 16.57 -3.78
CA ALA A 32 -21.70 17.71 -2.93
C ALA A 32 -21.18 17.30 -1.54
N LYS A 33 -21.83 16.31 -0.88
CA LYS A 33 -21.37 15.78 0.42
C LYS A 33 -20.05 15.02 0.28
N ILE A 34 -19.89 14.27 -0.81
CA ILE A 34 -18.67 13.53 -1.14
C ILE A 34 -17.50 14.50 -1.33
N ILE A 35 -17.68 15.55 -2.15
CA ILE A 35 -16.67 16.61 -2.33
C ILE A 35 -16.26 17.23 -0.99
N LYS A 36 -17.21 17.49 -0.09
CA LYS A 36 -16.92 18.02 1.25
C LYS A 36 -16.08 17.04 2.08
N GLU A 37 -16.41 15.75 2.05
CA GLU A 37 -15.65 14.72 2.76
C GLU A 37 -14.23 14.59 2.19
N ILE A 38 -14.09 14.51 0.86
CA ILE A 38 -12.79 14.45 0.18
C ILE A 38 -11.93 15.67 0.52
N LYS A 39 -12.50 16.88 0.55
CA LYS A 39 -11.76 18.10 0.94
C LYS A 39 -11.22 18.01 2.36
N ARG A 40 -11.99 17.42 3.28
CA ARG A 40 -11.61 17.19 4.68
C ARG A 40 -10.68 15.99 4.86
N ALA A 41 -10.62 15.10 3.88
CA ALA A 41 -9.73 13.96 3.91
C ALA A 41 -8.26 14.41 3.98
N LYS A 42 -7.53 13.74 4.88
CA LYS A 42 -6.09 13.86 5.04
C LYS A 42 -5.56 12.43 5.04
N ASN A 43 -4.61 12.15 4.17
CA ASN A 43 -3.75 10.98 4.26
C ASN A 43 -2.45 11.37 4.97
N SER A 44 -1.78 10.37 5.53
CA SER A 44 -0.44 10.58 6.07
C SER A 44 0.58 10.39 4.95
N THR A 45 1.46 11.38 4.83
CA THR A 45 2.69 11.32 4.01
C THR A 45 3.95 11.30 4.88
N ILE A 46 3.75 11.16 6.20
CA ILE A 46 4.82 10.93 7.16
C ILE A 46 5.34 9.52 6.93
N GLU A 47 6.63 9.43 6.59
CA GLU A 47 7.28 8.17 6.22
C GLU A 47 7.16 7.10 7.32
N SER A 48 7.24 7.46 8.61
CA SER A 48 7.04 6.50 9.70
C SER A 48 5.64 5.87 9.70
N MET A 49 4.61 6.61 9.29
CA MET A 49 3.25 6.09 9.18
C MET A 49 3.09 5.11 8.02
N PHE A 50 3.90 5.24 6.97
CA PHE A 50 3.95 4.26 5.89
C PHE A 50 4.48 2.92 6.39
N TYR A 51 5.62 2.90 7.10
CA TYR A 51 6.14 1.67 7.72
C TYR A 51 5.21 1.10 8.80
N LYS A 52 4.55 1.97 9.58
CA LYS A 52 3.50 1.56 10.52
C LYS A 52 2.38 0.79 9.81
N GLU A 53 1.99 1.24 8.61
CA GLU A 53 0.92 0.62 7.85
C GLU A 53 1.34 -0.72 7.25
N ILE A 54 2.57 -0.83 6.73
CA ILE A 54 3.14 -2.11 6.24
C ILE A 54 3.11 -3.17 7.35
N ALA A 55 3.46 -2.79 8.59
CA ALA A 55 3.51 -3.71 9.73
C ALA A 55 2.15 -4.29 10.15
N LYS A 56 1.03 -3.86 9.55
CA LYS A 56 -0.32 -4.38 9.84
C LYS A 56 -0.76 -5.53 8.93
N PHE A 57 -0.01 -5.79 7.87
CA PHE A 57 -0.26 -6.90 6.96
C PHE A 57 0.22 -8.22 7.56
N ASP A 58 -0.53 -9.30 7.33
CA ASP A 58 -0.18 -10.61 7.92
C ASP A 58 0.98 -11.27 7.17
N THR A 59 1.10 -11.02 5.88
CA THR A 59 2.13 -11.62 5.01
C THR A 59 2.70 -10.58 4.04
N PRO A 60 3.92 -10.79 3.52
CA PRO A 60 4.48 -9.93 2.49
C PRO A 60 3.68 -9.97 1.18
N GLU A 61 3.00 -11.07 0.86
CA GLU A 61 2.12 -11.17 -0.31
C GLU A 61 0.90 -10.24 -0.19
N GLU A 62 0.22 -10.23 0.96
CA GLU A 62 -0.92 -9.34 1.20
C GLU A 62 -0.50 -7.87 1.12
N PHE A 63 0.67 -7.55 1.67
CA PHE A 63 1.29 -6.24 1.54
C PHE A 63 1.57 -5.88 0.06
N ALA A 64 2.19 -6.79 -0.69
CA ALA A 64 2.57 -6.58 -2.09
C ALA A 64 1.35 -6.31 -2.99
N GLU A 65 0.25 -7.05 -2.79
CA GLU A 65 -1.00 -6.85 -3.54
C GLU A 65 -1.60 -5.46 -3.30
N SER A 66 -1.44 -4.94 -2.08
CA SER A 66 -1.97 -3.66 -1.64
C SER A 66 -1.10 -2.45 -2.02
N LEU A 67 0.16 -2.70 -2.35
CA LEU A 67 1.07 -1.65 -2.81
C LEU A 67 0.77 -1.28 -4.27
N LYS A 68 0.60 0.02 -4.49
CA LYS A 68 0.46 0.64 -5.81
C LYS A 68 1.39 1.85 -5.92
N TYR A 69 1.32 2.55 -7.03
CA TYR A 69 2.12 3.73 -7.33
C TYR A 69 1.26 4.86 -7.89
N HIS A 70 1.65 6.09 -7.56
CA HIS A 70 1.05 7.30 -8.12
C HIS A 70 2.14 8.24 -8.60
N GLY A 71 2.08 8.64 -9.88
CA GLY A 71 2.92 9.68 -10.44
C GLY A 71 2.26 11.06 -10.35
N SER A 72 3.06 12.10 -10.13
CA SER A 72 2.62 13.49 -10.16
C SER A 72 3.73 14.41 -10.66
N ALA A 73 3.37 15.41 -11.48
CA ALA A 73 4.29 16.47 -11.91
C ALA A 73 4.80 17.32 -10.74
N ARG A 74 4.10 17.31 -9.59
CA ARG A 74 4.39 18.14 -8.43
C ARG A 74 4.88 17.31 -7.24
N PRO A 75 5.47 17.94 -6.21
CA PRO A 75 5.80 17.26 -4.98
C PRO A 75 4.56 16.61 -4.35
N ILE A 76 4.64 15.31 -4.11
CA ILE A 76 3.55 14.54 -3.50
C ILE A 76 3.61 14.75 -1.99
N SER A 77 2.72 15.61 -1.48
CA SER A 77 2.61 15.92 -0.05
C SER A 77 1.31 15.44 0.58
N ILE A 78 0.22 15.36 -0.20
CA ILE A 78 -1.10 14.79 0.12
C ILE A 78 -1.71 14.36 -1.22
N LEU A 79 -2.20 13.13 -1.33
CA LEU A 79 -2.99 12.73 -2.51
C LEU A 79 -4.45 13.11 -2.33
N LYS A 80 -5.01 13.82 -3.31
CA LYS A 80 -6.43 14.21 -3.36
C LYS A 80 -6.99 13.98 -4.76
N PRO A 81 -8.27 13.60 -4.87
CA PRO A 81 -8.97 13.53 -6.15
C PRO A 81 -8.94 14.84 -6.93
N SER A 82 -8.86 14.74 -8.25
CA SER A 82 -8.77 15.90 -9.16
C SER A 82 -10.01 16.81 -9.04
N ILE A 83 -11.20 16.26 -8.78
CA ILE A 83 -12.45 17.03 -8.60
C ILE A 83 -12.41 18.09 -7.47
N VAL A 84 -11.47 17.98 -6.53
CA VAL A 84 -11.33 18.95 -5.43
C VAL A 84 -10.15 19.91 -5.56
N LEU A 85 -9.36 19.77 -6.64
CA LEU A 85 -8.19 20.59 -6.91
C LEU A 85 -8.60 21.79 -7.77
N LYS A 86 -8.24 23.00 -7.32
CA LYS A 86 -8.80 24.25 -7.86
C LYS A 86 -8.21 24.70 -9.21
N ASN A 87 -7.11 24.11 -9.67
CA ASN A 87 -6.45 24.46 -10.93
C ASN A 87 -6.21 23.18 -11.74
N PHE A 88 -6.90 23.04 -12.87
CA PHE A 88 -7.06 21.82 -13.65
C PHE A 88 -5.78 21.38 -14.37
N GLU A 89 -5.00 22.32 -14.92
CA GLU A 89 -3.87 22.03 -15.82
C GLU A 89 -2.61 21.51 -15.11
N ASP A 90 -2.57 21.60 -13.79
CA ASP A 90 -1.35 21.48 -12.98
C ASP A 90 -1.33 20.29 -12.01
N PHE A 91 -2.46 19.60 -11.84
CA PHE A 91 -2.71 18.72 -10.70
C PHE A 91 -3.33 17.35 -11.05
N SER A 92 -3.84 17.17 -12.26
CA SER A 92 -4.36 15.87 -12.71
C SER A 92 -3.19 14.96 -13.06
N GLY A 93 -3.14 13.79 -12.42
CA GLY A 93 -2.35 12.70 -12.95
C GLY A 93 -3.03 12.19 -14.22
N GLY A 94 -2.54 12.54 -15.41
CA GLY A 94 -3.14 12.10 -16.68
C GLY A 94 -4.42 12.85 -17.13
N SER A 95 -4.62 12.85 -18.46
CA SER A 95 -5.71 13.39 -19.32
C SER A 95 -6.25 14.83 -19.14
N GLY A 96 -6.07 15.50 -18.00
CA GLY A 96 -6.65 16.83 -17.77
C GLY A 96 -8.11 16.82 -17.33
N GLU A 97 -8.68 15.63 -17.08
CA GLU A 97 -10.07 15.44 -16.67
C GLU A 97 -10.23 15.37 -15.14
N GLN A 98 -11.37 15.85 -14.64
CA GLN A 98 -11.70 15.80 -13.22
C GLN A 98 -12.60 14.62 -12.90
N TYR A 99 -12.22 13.84 -11.88
CA TYR A 99 -13.00 12.70 -11.41
C TYR A 99 -12.88 12.55 -9.88
N TYR A 100 -13.72 11.68 -9.32
CA TYR A 100 -13.96 11.56 -7.88
C TYR A 100 -12.95 10.68 -7.14
N GLY A 101 -11.78 10.40 -7.72
CA GLY A 101 -10.77 9.55 -7.09
C GLY A 101 -9.33 9.92 -7.41
N VAL A 102 -8.41 9.09 -6.94
CA VAL A 102 -6.98 9.15 -7.25
C VAL A 102 -6.58 7.88 -7.98
N SER A 103 -6.11 8.01 -9.21
CA SER A 103 -5.58 6.90 -10.01
C SER A 103 -4.29 6.36 -9.44
N LEU A 104 -4.23 5.05 -9.24
CA LEU A 104 -3.04 4.31 -8.85
C LEU A 104 -2.76 3.23 -9.90
N SER A 105 -1.50 2.91 -10.12
CA SER A 105 -1.10 1.76 -10.94
C SER A 105 -0.32 0.75 -10.11
N SER A 106 -0.47 -0.54 -10.42
CA SER A 106 0.40 -1.58 -9.88
C SER A 106 1.82 -1.52 -10.43
N ASP A 107 2.02 -0.80 -11.53
CA ASP A 107 3.31 -0.66 -12.20
C ASP A 107 3.87 0.75 -12.00
N ARG A 108 5.08 0.82 -11.44
CA ARG A 108 5.74 2.08 -11.12
C ARG A 108 6.12 2.88 -12.37
N ASN A 109 6.49 2.20 -13.45
CA ASN A 109 6.83 2.83 -14.71
C ASN A 109 5.59 3.37 -15.42
N ILE A 110 4.47 2.64 -15.39
CA ILE A 110 3.16 3.14 -15.88
C ILE A 110 2.71 4.33 -15.02
N ALA A 111 2.78 4.23 -13.70
CA ALA A 111 2.41 5.34 -12.81
C ALA A 111 3.20 6.62 -13.09
N SER A 112 4.47 6.50 -13.52
CA SER A 112 5.27 7.67 -13.90
C SER A 112 4.71 8.44 -15.09
N ASN A 113 3.87 7.84 -15.94
CA ASN A 113 3.21 8.54 -17.03
C ASN A 113 2.09 9.48 -16.55
N PHE A 114 1.63 9.34 -15.31
CA PHE A 114 0.67 10.25 -14.70
C PHE A 114 1.24 11.67 -14.54
N THR A 115 2.55 11.89 -14.71
CA THR A 115 3.14 13.24 -14.68
C THR A 115 2.75 14.10 -15.90
N GLY A 116 2.08 13.52 -16.90
CA GLY A 116 1.65 14.22 -18.10
C GLY A 116 2.83 14.85 -18.85
N ALA A 117 2.65 16.08 -19.35
CA ALA A 117 3.63 16.80 -20.18
C ALA A 117 4.72 17.53 -19.38
N ALA A 118 4.84 17.31 -18.06
CA ALA A 118 5.83 17.99 -17.23
C ALA A 118 7.27 17.58 -17.60
N SER A 119 8.24 18.47 -17.37
CA SER A 119 9.67 18.18 -17.63
C SER A 119 10.31 17.28 -16.56
N SER A 120 9.69 17.18 -15.38
CA SER A 120 10.10 16.30 -14.29
C SER A 120 8.88 15.92 -13.45
N GLY A 121 9.04 14.92 -12.57
CA GLY A 121 7.96 14.55 -11.67
C GLY A 121 8.41 13.62 -10.55
N ASN A 122 7.42 13.09 -9.84
CA ASN A 122 7.60 12.25 -8.68
C ASN A 122 6.73 11.00 -8.81
N VAL A 123 7.25 9.84 -8.41
CA VAL A 123 6.43 8.63 -8.22
C VAL A 123 6.48 8.24 -6.75
N ALA A 124 5.32 8.17 -6.10
CA ALA A 124 5.20 7.70 -4.73
C ALA A 124 4.66 6.28 -4.68
N PRO A 125 5.21 5.41 -3.81
CA PRO A 125 4.53 4.20 -3.40
C PRO A 125 3.30 4.57 -2.55
N VAL A 126 2.17 3.95 -2.83
CA VAL A 126 0.90 4.17 -2.16
C VAL A 126 0.40 2.82 -1.66
N LEU A 127 0.22 2.71 -0.35
CA LEU A 127 -0.31 1.52 0.28
C LEU A 127 -1.80 1.73 0.53
N ILE A 128 -2.63 0.87 -0.06
CA ILE A 128 -4.04 0.77 0.32
C ILE A 128 -4.11 0.03 1.66
N LYS A 129 -4.94 0.50 2.58
CA LYS A 129 -5.04 -0.10 3.91
C LYS A 129 -5.74 -1.45 3.82
N ARG A 130 -5.30 -2.40 4.63
CA ARG A 130 -5.79 -3.78 4.64
C ARG A 130 -7.31 -3.92 4.73
N ASN A 131 -7.96 -3.04 5.49
CA ASN A 131 -9.41 -3.04 5.69
C ASN A 131 -10.19 -2.20 4.66
N ALA A 132 -9.55 -1.78 3.57
CA ALA A 132 -10.23 -1.07 2.49
C ALA A 132 -11.19 -1.96 1.73
N VAL A 133 -12.37 -1.41 1.45
CA VAL A 133 -13.38 -2.09 0.63
C VAL A 133 -13.09 -1.77 -0.83
N ILE A 134 -12.62 -2.77 -1.58
CA ILE A 134 -12.25 -2.64 -2.99
C ILE A 134 -13.30 -3.37 -3.85
N LYS A 135 -13.79 -2.71 -4.90
CA LYS A 135 -14.72 -3.28 -5.88
C LYS A 135 -14.02 -3.45 -7.23
N GLU A 136 -14.08 -4.65 -7.83
CA GLU A 136 -13.67 -4.87 -9.21
C GLU A 136 -14.83 -4.44 -10.14
N MET A 137 -14.54 -3.59 -11.14
CA MET A 137 -15.49 -3.10 -12.14
C MET A 137 -14.87 -3.22 -13.54
N PRO A 138 -14.73 -4.45 -14.06
CA PRO A 138 -14.06 -4.71 -15.35
C PRO A 138 -14.78 -4.08 -16.54
N GLU A 139 -16.05 -3.72 -16.40
CA GLU A 139 -16.88 -3.07 -17.40
C GLU A 139 -16.53 -1.58 -17.62
N LEU A 140 -15.93 -0.93 -16.62
CA LEU A 140 -15.52 0.47 -16.71
C LEU A 140 -14.07 0.55 -17.15
N LYS A 141 -13.78 1.43 -18.12
CA LYS A 141 -12.45 1.60 -18.72
C LYS A 141 -11.71 2.81 -18.19
N ASP A 142 -12.45 3.82 -17.73
CA ASP A 142 -11.88 5.09 -17.29
C ASP A 142 -12.50 5.56 -15.97
N ALA A 143 -11.69 6.23 -15.15
CA ALA A 143 -12.10 6.84 -13.89
C ALA A 143 -13.21 7.89 -14.03
N ILE A 144 -13.35 8.54 -15.19
CA ILE A 144 -14.43 9.50 -15.44
C ILE A 144 -15.82 8.83 -15.43
N GLU A 145 -15.91 7.56 -15.84
CA GLU A 145 -17.18 6.81 -15.87
C GLU A 145 -17.75 6.57 -14.46
N LEU A 146 -16.92 6.71 -13.42
CA LEU A 146 -17.36 6.62 -12.03
C LEU A 146 -18.28 7.77 -11.62
N GLU A 147 -18.31 8.88 -12.38
CA GLU A 147 -19.12 10.05 -12.03
C GLU A 147 -20.60 9.71 -11.86
N ASP A 148 -21.15 8.83 -12.69
CA ASP A 148 -22.58 8.51 -12.68
C ASP A 148 -22.99 7.59 -11.52
N ILE A 149 -22.04 6.85 -10.95
CA ILE A 149 -22.27 5.86 -9.90
C ILE A 149 -21.60 6.19 -8.56
N ILE A 150 -20.95 7.37 -8.47
CA ILE A 150 -20.15 7.73 -7.29
C ILE A 150 -20.97 7.78 -6.00
N GLU A 151 -22.23 8.21 -6.06
CA GLU A 151 -23.10 8.29 -4.89
C GLU A 151 -23.43 6.89 -4.33
N ASP A 152 -23.68 5.92 -5.22
CA ASP A 152 -23.95 4.53 -4.88
C ASP A 152 -22.70 3.86 -4.31
N LEU A 153 -21.53 4.06 -4.93
CA LEU A 153 -20.25 3.54 -4.42
C LEU A 153 -19.96 4.04 -3.00
N TRP A 154 -20.23 5.31 -2.71
CA TRP A 154 -20.07 5.87 -1.35
C TRP A 154 -21.14 5.35 -0.38
N ALA A 155 -22.37 5.09 -0.83
CA ALA A 155 -23.43 4.50 -0.03
C ALA A 155 -23.14 3.04 0.36
N GLU A 156 -22.59 2.26 -0.58
CA GLU A 156 -22.07 0.91 -0.35
C GLU A 156 -20.82 0.90 0.54
N GLY A 157 -20.15 2.05 0.65
CA GLY A 157 -18.94 2.20 1.44
C GLY A 157 -17.68 1.71 0.74
N ILE A 158 -17.66 1.70 -0.59
CA ILE A 158 -16.48 1.36 -1.40
C ILE A 158 -15.40 2.43 -1.20
N ASP A 159 -14.17 2.00 -0.92
CA ASP A 159 -13.02 2.88 -0.73
C ASP A 159 -12.20 3.06 -2.02
N ALA A 160 -12.14 2.02 -2.85
CA ALA A 160 -11.44 2.04 -4.13
C ALA A 160 -12.10 1.11 -5.15
N VAL A 161 -11.90 1.40 -6.43
CA VAL A 161 -12.39 0.60 -7.56
C VAL A 161 -11.23 0.17 -8.44
N VAL A 162 -11.22 -1.08 -8.87
CA VAL A 162 -10.28 -1.60 -9.86
C VAL A 162 -10.99 -1.56 -11.22
N LEU A 163 -10.47 -0.76 -12.15
CA LEU A 163 -11.04 -0.57 -13.48
C LEU A 163 -10.40 -1.52 -14.49
N GLY A 164 -11.19 -1.86 -15.51
CA GLY A 164 -10.81 -2.73 -16.61
C GLY A 164 -10.58 -4.19 -16.21
N ASP A 165 -10.50 -5.06 -17.21
CA ASP A 165 -10.12 -6.47 -17.00
C ASP A 165 -8.60 -6.61 -16.90
N GLN A 166 -8.05 -6.28 -15.73
CA GLN A 166 -6.60 -6.32 -15.50
C GLN A 166 -5.99 -7.73 -15.61
N LYS A 167 -6.81 -8.78 -15.64
CA LYS A 167 -6.35 -10.18 -15.74
C LYS A 167 -6.21 -10.60 -17.20
N ASN A 168 -7.07 -10.10 -18.08
CA ASN A 168 -7.10 -10.52 -19.49
C ASN A 168 -6.64 -9.44 -20.47
N ASP A 169 -6.58 -8.18 -20.06
CA ASP A 169 -6.11 -7.08 -20.89
C ASP A 169 -4.64 -6.76 -20.63
N ASN A 170 -3.78 -7.14 -21.59
CA ASN A 170 -2.35 -6.84 -21.57
C ASN A 170 -2.02 -5.41 -22.07
N HIS A 171 -3.03 -4.65 -22.51
CA HIS A 171 -2.88 -3.33 -23.11
C HIS A 171 -3.68 -2.24 -22.38
N GLY A 172 -4.67 -2.61 -21.56
CA GLY A 172 -5.47 -1.70 -20.74
C GLY A 172 -4.70 -1.12 -19.54
N GLU A 173 -5.07 0.09 -19.13
CA GLU A 173 -4.51 0.73 -17.94
C GLU A 173 -4.87 -0.09 -16.70
N LYS A 174 -3.86 -0.58 -15.98
CA LYS A 174 -4.03 -1.31 -14.70
C LYS A 174 -4.36 -0.33 -13.58
N GLU A 175 -5.50 0.33 -13.71
CA GLU A 175 -5.90 1.44 -12.86
C GLU A 175 -6.71 0.98 -11.64
N THR A 176 -6.28 1.45 -10.47
CA THR A 176 -7.08 1.40 -9.24
C THR A 176 -7.40 2.84 -8.82
N VAL A 177 -8.68 3.18 -8.79
CA VAL A 177 -9.16 4.52 -8.44
C VAL A 177 -9.57 4.56 -6.97
N VAL A 178 -8.84 5.34 -6.17
CA VAL A 178 -9.14 5.53 -4.75
C VAL A 178 -10.17 6.64 -4.56
N LEU A 179 -11.37 6.27 -4.10
CA LEU A 179 -12.48 7.21 -3.84
C LEU A 179 -12.31 7.89 -2.48
N ASN A 180 -11.88 7.13 -1.47
CA ASN A 180 -11.68 7.61 -0.11
C ASN A 180 -10.20 7.63 0.26
N THR A 181 -9.56 8.79 0.15
CA THR A 181 -8.11 8.90 0.42
C THR A 181 -7.70 8.66 1.88
N ARG A 182 -8.64 8.44 2.82
CA ARG A 182 -8.29 7.96 4.17
C ARG A 182 -7.84 6.50 4.19
N CYS A 183 -8.20 5.74 3.16
CA CYS A 183 -7.83 4.33 3.01
C CYS A 183 -6.41 4.15 2.48
N ILE A 184 -5.63 5.22 2.28
CA ILE A 184 -4.25 5.11 1.78
C ILE A 184 -3.21 5.70 2.73
N SER A 185 -1.99 5.16 2.65
CA SER A 185 -0.78 5.75 3.21
C SER A 185 0.24 5.95 2.08
N VAL A 186 0.87 7.12 2.04
CA VAL A 186 1.80 7.47 0.96
C VAL A 186 3.22 7.40 1.49
N GLY A 187 4.05 6.62 0.82
CA GLY A 187 5.47 6.52 1.15
C GLY A 187 6.29 7.60 0.46
N LYS A 188 7.61 7.53 0.63
CA LYS A 188 8.53 8.55 0.14
C LYS A 188 8.53 8.62 -1.39
N PRO A 189 8.20 9.78 -2.00
CA PRO A 189 8.26 9.93 -3.44
C PRO A 189 9.70 9.87 -3.97
N THR A 190 9.85 9.30 -5.16
CA THR A 190 11.09 9.31 -5.93
C THR A 190 10.98 10.33 -7.06
N TYR A 191 11.90 11.29 -7.08
CA TYR A 191 12.01 12.27 -8.16
C TYR A 191 12.62 11.65 -9.42
N PHE A 192 12.17 12.09 -10.59
CA PHE A 192 12.76 11.73 -11.88
C PHE A 192 12.63 12.87 -12.90
N GLN A 193 13.53 12.87 -13.89
CA GLN A 193 13.45 13.72 -15.08
C GLN A 193 12.66 13.00 -16.17
N VAL A 194 11.74 13.69 -16.84
CA VAL A 194 10.94 13.11 -17.94
C VAL A 194 11.78 12.99 -19.22
N TYR A 195 12.60 13.99 -19.51
CA TYR A 195 13.56 13.91 -20.60
C TYR A 195 14.64 12.86 -20.29
N ASN A 196 14.86 11.91 -21.19
CA ASN A 196 15.72 10.74 -20.98
C ASN A 196 15.36 9.94 -19.71
N LYS A 197 14.07 9.84 -19.38
CA LYS A 197 13.56 9.03 -18.26
C LYS A 197 14.14 7.61 -18.35
N LYS A 198 14.95 7.23 -17.37
CA LYS A 198 15.35 5.84 -17.17
C LYS A 198 14.14 5.02 -16.76
N GLU A 199 14.11 3.76 -17.15
CA GLU A 199 13.09 2.83 -16.68
C GLU A 199 12.98 2.86 -15.14
N MET A 200 11.76 2.90 -14.64
CA MET A 200 11.46 2.93 -13.21
C MET A 200 10.85 1.60 -12.78
N PRO A 201 11.65 0.55 -12.57
CA PRO A 201 11.11 -0.76 -12.22
C PRO A 201 10.32 -0.69 -10.91
N SER A 202 9.21 -1.43 -10.87
CA SER A 202 8.51 -1.77 -9.63
C SER A 202 9.41 -2.57 -8.71
N TRP A 203 9.12 -2.57 -7.42
CA TRP A 203 9.87 -3.38 -6.47
C TRP A 203 9.70 -4.87 -6.75
N THR A 204 10.78 -5.64 -6.62
CA THR A 204 10.72 -7.09 -6.77
C THR A 204 10.01 -7.75 -5.58
N LYS A 205 9.63 -9.02 -5.72
CA LYS A 205 9.04 -9.79 -4.62
C LYS A 205 9.99 -9.83 -3.41
N GLU A 206 11.28 -9.97 -3.65
CA GLU A 206 12.32 -10.03 -2.62
C GLU A 206 12.42 -8.68 -1.89
N GLU A 207 12.46 -7.57 -2.63
CA GLU A 207 12.50 -6.22 -2.06
C GLU A 207 11.25 -5.93 -1.21
N LEU A 208 10.07 -6.32 -1.70
CA LEU A 208 8.80 -6.17 -0.95
C LEU A 208 8.78 -7.04 0.31
N THR A 209 9.29 -8.27 0.21
CA THR A 209 9.39 -9.18 1.35
C THR A 209 10.32 -8.61 2.42
N GLU A 210 11.51 -8.14 2.03
CA GLU A 210 12.46 -7.53 2.93
C GLU A 210 11.89 -6.26 3.59
N LEU A 211 11.19 -5.44 2.82
CA LEU A 211 10.53 -4.24 3.32
C LEU A 211 9.49 -4.57 4.39
N TRP A 212 8.66 -5.59 4.15
CA TRP A 212 7.68 -6.07 5.13
C TRP A 212 8.36 -6.60 6.39
N LEU A 213 9.32 -7.52 6.26
CA LEU A 213 10.05 -8.14 7.38
C LEU A 213 10.63 -7.10 8.36
N ASN A 214 11.13 -5.98 7.83
CA ASN A 214 11.80 -4.94 8.60
C ASN A 214 10.88 -3.78 9.04
N SER A 215 9.64 -3.72 8.53
CA SER A 215 8.77 -2.55 8.66
C SER A 215 8.51 -2.10 10.10
N SER A 216 8.26 -3.03 11.03
CA SER A 216 8.02 -2.71 12.44
C SER A 216 9.26 -2.16 13.15
N ASP A 217 10.46 -2.61 12.79
CA ASP A 217 11.72 -2.11 13.35
C ASP A 217 12.03 -0.71 12.83
N ILE A 218 11.83 -0.49 11.52
CA ILE A 218 11.98 0.83 10.89
C ILE A 218 11.00 1.82 11.54
N TYR A 219 9.73 1.44 11.67
CA TYR A 219 8.72 2.26 12.33
C TYR A 219 9.13 2.61 13.77
N LYS A 220 9.56 1.62 14.57
CA LYS A 220 10.00 1.83 15.95
C LYS A 220 11.16 2.82 16.02
N LYS A 221 12.18 2.65 15.19
CA LYS A 221 13.34 3.56 15.14
C LYS A 221 12.89 4.99 14.85
N MET A 222 12.09 5.20 13.80
CA MET A 222 11.63 6.53 13.40
C MET A 222 10.73 7.19 14.45
N ALA A 223 9.88 6.41 15.13
CA ALA A 223 9.01 6.90 16.19
C ALA A 223 9.82 7.36 17.42
N LEU A 224 10.82 6.58 17.83
CA LEU A 224 11.71 6.94 18.95
C LEU A 224 12.52 8.20 18.63
N GLU A 225 13.13 8.27 17.45
CA GLU A 225 13.87 9.46 17.00
C GLU A 225 12.95 10.70 16.93
N SER A 226 11.71 10.52 16.50
CA SER A 226 10.73 11.61 16.49
C SER A 226 10.37 12.08 17.90
N TRP A 227 10.20 11.16 18.85
CA TRP A 227 9.92 11.50 20.24
C TRP A 227 11.13 12.20 20.88
N ASP A 228 12.35 11.68 20.67
CA ASP A 228 13.57 12.24 21.24
C ASP A 228 13.76 13.70 20.78
N ARG A 229 13.58 13.99 19.47
CA ARG A 229 13.61 15.37 18.93
C ARG A 229 12.52 16.28 19.51
N GLN A 230 11.33 15.74 19.78
CA GLN A 230 10.25 16.51 20.41
C GLN A 230 10.56 16.80 21.88
N ASN A 231 11.13 15.83 22.58
CA ASN A 231 11.52 15.93 23.97
C ASN A 231 12.67 16.93 24.18
N GLU A 232 13.65 16.97 23.27
CA GLU A 232 14.72 17.98 23.26
C GLU A 232 14.11 19.40 23.21
N LYS A 233 13.28 19.68 22.19
CA LYS A 233 12.60 20.98 22.04
C LYS A 233 11.69 21.32 23.22
N PHE A 234 11.01 20.33 23.79
CA PHE A 234 10.14 20.52 24.95
C PHE A 234 10.97 20.86 26.19
N THR A 235 12.09 20.17 26.40
CA THR A 235 13.00 20.39 27.53
C THR A 235 13.65 21.77 27.44
N GLU A 236 14.13 22.17 26.26
CA GLU A 236 14.65 23.52 26.01
C GLU A 236 13.62 24.61 26.37
N LYS A 237 12.35 24.39 26.04
CA LYS A 237 11.28 25.36 26.26
C LYS A 237 10.74 25.39 27.69
N HIS A 238 10.71 24.25 28.38
CA HIS A 238 9.97 24.09 29.64
C HIS A 238 10.86 23.69 30.83
N GLY A 239 12.16 23.47 30.64
CA GLY A 239 13.10 23.10 31.70
C GLY A 239 12.84 21.72 32.32
N ARG A 240 11.97 20.90 31.71
CA ARG A 240 11.64 19.54 32.15
C ARG A 240 11.37 18.64 30.95
N SER A 241 11.59 17.35 31.12
CA SER A 241 11.34 16.35 30.07
C SER A 241 9.85 15.99 29.93
N MET A 242 9.51 15.47 28.76
CA MET A 242 8.23 14.81 28.48
C MET A 242 8.11 13.49 29.26
N ASN A 243 6.88 12.98 29.42
CA ASN A 243 6.67 11.68 30.05
C ASN A 243 7.30 10.56 29.20
N VAL A 244 8.28 9.85 29.77
CA VAL A 244 9.04 8.76 29.14
C VAL A 244 8.13 7.56 28.83
N GLU A 245 7.03 7.36 29.55
CA GLU A 245 6.06 6.30 29.25
C GLU A 245 5.43 6.44 27.87
N HIS A 246 5.36 7.68 27.34
CA HIS A 246 4.87 7.98 26.00
C HIS A 246 5.95 7.89 24.92
N ARG A 247 7.21 7.57 25.27
CA ARG A 247 8.31 7.41 24.30
C ARG A 247 8.04 6.25 23.34
N TRP A 248 7.42 5.19 23.86
CA TRP A 248 6.98 4.04 23.09
C TRP A 248 5.70 3.51 23.70
N ASP A 249 4.54 3.92 23.21
CA ASP A 249 3.26 3.66 23.87
C ASP A 249 2.79 2.20 23.72
N SER A 250 1.70 1.85 24.42
CA SER A 250 1.15 0.48 24.37
C SER A 250 0.69 0.08 22.98
N LYS A 251 0.03 0.95 22.22
CA LYS A 251 -0.45 0.64 20.87
C LYS A 251 0.71 0.39 19.91
N GLN A 252 1.80 1.14 20.07
CA GLN A 252 3.03 0.94 19.33
C GLN A 252 3.69 -0.40 19.65
N ARG A 253 3.73 -0.79 20.93
CA ARG A 253 4.18 -2.12 21.37
C ARG A 253 3.32 -3.25 20.82
N ASP A 254 2.00 -3.09 20.88
CA ASP A 254 1.05 -4.12 20.42
C ASP A 254 1.21 -4.39 18.92
N LEU A 255 1.32 -3.33 18.09
CA LEU A 255 1.59 -3.46 16.65
C LEU A 255 2.95 -4.13 16.39
N TYR A 256 3.99 -3.74 17.14
CA TYR A 256 5.31 -4.33 16.98
C TYR A 256 5.30 -5.84 17.28
N ASN A 257 4.69 -6.23 18.40
CA ASN A 257 4.60 -7.63 18.80
C ASN A 257 3.77 -8.46 17.82
N PHE A 258 2.64 -7.91 17.35
CA PHE A 258 1.84 -8.53 16.30
C PHE A 258 2.65 -8.79 15.03
N HIS A 259 3.34 -7.78 14.52
CA HIS A 259 4.13 -7.92 13.30
C HIS A 259 5.26 -8.92 13.49
N LYS A 260 5.97 -8.89 14.63
CA LYS A 260 7.03 -9.86 14.93
C LYS A 260 6.51 -11.30 14.96
N HIS A 261 5.35 -11.53 15.56
CA HIS A 261 4.70 -12.83 15.54
C HIS A 261 4.41 -13.31 14.11
N ASN A 262 3.84 -12.45 13.26
CA ASN A 262 3.57 -12.79 11.87
C ASN A 262 4.85 -13.08 11.06
N VAL A 263 5.93 -12.33 11.32
CA VAL A 263 7.25 -12.59 10.71
C VAL A 263 7.78 -13.97 11.10
N GLU A 264 7.64 -14.37 12.37
CA GLU A 264 8.04 -15.70 12.83
C GLU A 264 7.24 -16.81 12.14
N LEU A 265 5.90 -16.66 12.07
CA LEU A 265 5.01 -17.59 11.37
C LEU A 265 5.37 -17.72 9.89
N TYR A 266 5.64 -16.60 9.21
CA TYR A 266 6.02 -16.59 7.81
C TYR A 266 7.33 -17.35 7.56
N LYS A 267 8.36 -17.14 8.41
CA LYS A 267 9.65 -17.85 8.30
C LYS A 267 9.50 -19.35 8.54
N GLN A 268 8.73 -19.77 9.54
CA GLN A 268 8.44 -21.18 9.80
C GLN A 268 7.76 -21.85 8.61
N ASN A 269 6.79 -21.17 7.99
CA ASN A 269 6.10 -21.69 6.81
C ASN A 269 7.02 -21.84 5.59
N LEU A 270 7.96 -20.91 5.40
CA LEU A 270 8.98 -21.01 4.34
C LEU A 270 9.91 -22.21 4.55
N GLU A 271 10.39 -22.43 5.77
CA GLU A 271 11.25 -23.56 6.11
C GLU A 271 10.54 -24.90 5.86
N LEU A 272 9.27 -24.99 6.26
CA LEU A 272 8.42 -26.16 5.99
C LEU A 272 8.24 -26.38 4.48
N SER A 273 7.96 -25.33 3.71
CA SER A 273 7.78 -25.42 2.25
C SER A 273 9.03 -25.95 1.56
N ASN A 274 10.20 -25.40 1.89
CA ASN A 274 11.49 -25.84 1.34
C ASN A 274 11.77 -27.30 1.69
N THR A 275 11.50 -27.71 2.93
CA THR A 275 11.66 -29.10 3.38
C THR A 275 10.77 -30.06 2.56
N VAL A 276 9.53 -29.67 2.26
CA VAL A 276 8.61 -30.47 1.44
C VAL A 276 9.09 -30.57 -0.01
N GLU A 277 9.55 -29.46 -0.60
CA GLU A 277 10.11 -29.45 -1.96
C GLU A 277 11.33 -30.36 -2.09
N ASP A 278 12.22 -30.34 -1.11
CA ASP A 278 13.41 -31.18 -1.09
C ASP A 278 13.05 -32.67 -0.96
N LEU A 279 12.05 -33.01 -0.15
CA LEU A 279 11.51 -34.38 -0.05
C LEU A 279 10.85 -34.87 -1.35
N ILE A 280 10.20 -33.98 -2.10
CA ILE A 280 9.61 -34.31 -3.40
C ILE A 280 10.72 -34.53 -4.42
N LYS A 281 11.74 -33.67 -4.46
CA LYS A 281 12.91 -33.83 -5.34
C LYS A 281 13.63 -35.15 -5.05
N SER A 282 13.89 -35.47 -3.78
CA SER A 282 14.58 -36.72 -3.40
C SER A 282 13.79 -37.99 -3.72
N LYS A 283 12.45 -37.92 -3.80
CA LYS A 283 11.60 -39.05 -4.20
C LYS A 283 11.52 -39.24 -5.72
N ASN A 284 11.76 -38.19 -6.50
CA ASN A 284 11.69 -38.21 -7.96
C ASN A 284 13.03 -38.52 -8.62
N GLU A 285 14.15 -38.43 -7.90
CA GLU A 285 15.43 -38.96 -8.35
C GLU A 285 15.44 -40.50 -8.26
N LYS A 286 15.32 -41.17 -9.42
CA LYS A 286 15.52 -42.63 -9.50
C LYS A 286 16.98 -42.96 -9.17
N PRO A 287 17.26 -44.02 -8.39
CA PRO A 287 18.63 -44.41 -8.08
C PRO A 287 19.37 -44.76 -9.38
N GLU A 288 20.52 -44.13 -9.61
CA GLU A 288 21.39 -44.43 -10.74
C GLU A 288 21.71 -45.94 -10.75
N LYS A 289 21.35 -46.61 -11.86
CA LYS A 289 21.79 -47.97 -12.11
C LYS A 289 23.31 -47.95 -12.26
N LYS A 290 24.03 -48.37 -11.22
CA LYS A 290 25.46 -48.70 -11.31
C LYS A 290 25.68 -49.68 -12.46
N SER A 291 26.28 -49.22 -13.54
CA SER A 291 26.69 -50.07 -14.66
C SER A 291 27.81 -50.99 -14.18
N LYS A 292 27.53 -52.30 -14.16
CA LYS A 292 28.56 -53.33 -13.92
C LYS A 292 29.55 -53.27 -15.09
N LYS A 293 30.79 -52.83 -14.83
CA LYS A 293 31.91 -52.99 -15.76
C LYS A 293 32.16 -54.48 -15.98
N THR A 294 31.93 -54.96 -17.20
CA THR A 294 32.36 -56.29 -17.65
C THR A 294 33.84 -56.26 -17.95
N ASN A 295 34.65 -56.97 -17.15
CA ASN A 295 36.04 -57.28 -17.47
C ASN A 295 36.09 -58.28 -18.62
N LYS A 296 36.83 -57.98 -19.69
CA LYS A 296 37.30 -58.99 -20.66
C LYS A 296 38.75 -59.38 -20.31
N PRO A 297 39.09 -60.67 -20.18
CA PRO A 297 40.47 -61.11 -20.06
C PRO A 297 41.19 -61.07 -21.42
N ARG A 298 42.53 -60.93 -21.37
CA ARG A 298 43.46 -60.91 -22.52
C ARG A 298 43.54 -62.26 -23.21
#